data_AF-A0A958EPR9-F1
#
_entry.id   AF-A0A958EPR9-F1
#
_cell.length_a   1.000
_cell.length_b   1.000
_cell.length_c   1.000
_cell.angle_alpha   90.00
_cell.angle_beta   90.00
_cell.angle_gamma   90.00
#
_symmetry.space_group_name_H-M   'P 1'
#
loop_
_entity.id
_entity.type
_entity.pdbx_description
1 polymer ?
#
loop_
_entity_poly.entity_id
_entity_poly.type
_entity_poly.pdbx_seq_one_letter_code
_entity_poly.pdbx_strand_id
1 'polypeptide(L)'
;MILVKSEALNKEITVEREIGRFGDPQKGPTIVVFAAIHGNEPSGVFALHEVFSKLKRLTVLFHGNIVALCGNHQALKNGKRYIRHDLNRIWEKENLDRIKNNGNGGVSVADEMSEQDYIYHRIEDIFKNHKPPFYFIDLHTTSSDSVPFITLNDTLRNREFAMHFPLPIILGIEEFLSGTLMSYINAVGPIAIGFEAGRHDDPASIENHISCLWLTLEAAGCLQKRDIPEYDHHYSNLSRQSLDGRKVFEIRFRYLRTETEEFEMLPGFKNFQRIKKTKLLARNFKGDILASESGRIFLPLYQNLGDDGFFIIREIKKFWLKVSARLRRYDAEWLLKVLPGIEHHHCDKHCFKASKKIARWLVVDLFHLLGYRRLYSSATHHYFRRRRFDTKEPEISYQDLTQINI
;
A
#
# COMPACT_ATOMS: atom_id res chain seq x y z
N MET A 1 -4.07 23.22 -12.30
CA MET A 1 -2.67 23.41 -11.86
C MET A 1 -2.69 24.13 -10.50
N ILE A 2 -1.86 23.72 -9.54
CA ILE A 2 -1.76 24.32 -8.20
C ILE A 2 -0.31 24.63 -7.84
N LEU A 3 -0.09 25.60 -6.96
CA LEU A 3 1.21 25.87 -6.36
C LEU A 3 1.32 25.07 -5.07
N VAL A 4 2.42 24.34 -4.89
CA VAL A 4 2.69 23.51 -3.71
C VAL A 4 4.03 23.92 -3.13
N LYS A 5 4.05 24.18 -1.83
CA LYS A 5 5.26 24.49 -1.08
C LYS A 5 5.72 23.27 -0.30
N SER A 6 7.00 22.94 -0.39
CA SER A 6 7.67 22.03 0.53
C SER A 6 8.34 22.88 1.60
N GLU A 7 7.88 22.76 2.84
CA GLU A 7 8.55 23.38 3.99
C GLU A 7 9.96 22.78 4.18
N ALA A 8 10.08 21.47 4.03
CA ALA A 8 11.36 20.74 4.14
C ALA A 8 12.44 21.25 3.17
N LEU A 9 12.07 21.62 1.94
CA LEU A 9 13.01 22.14 0.93
C LEU A 9 13.04 23.66 0.82
N ASN A 10 12.14 24.36 1.52
CA ASN A 10 11.83 25.78 1.28
C ASN A 10 11.69 26.11 -0.21
N LYS A 11 10.97 25.25 -0.95
CA LYS A 11 10.83 25.30 -2.41
C LYS A 11 9.36 25.23 -2.82
N GLU A 12 9.03 25.93 -3.88
CA GLU A 12 7.70 25.89 -4.50
C GLU A 12 7.77 25.26 -5.88
N ILE A 13 6.77 24.44 -6.20
CA ILE A 13 6.59 23.83 -7.51
C ILE A 13 5.13 23.93 -7.94
N THR A 14 4.96 23.90 -9.25
CA THR A 14 3.64 23.92 -9.87
C THR A 14 3.25 22.50 -10.25
N VAL A 15 2.07 22.06 -9.78
CA VAL A 15 1.63 20.66 -9.84
C VAL A 15 0.32 20.54 -10.61
N GLU A 16 0.33 19.69 -11.63
CA GLU A 16 -0.86 19.26 -12.38
C GLU A 16 -1.44 17.96 -11.82
N ARG A 17 -2.64 17.58 -12.26
CA ARG A 17 -3.25 16.30 -11.84
C ARG A 17 -2.44 15.10 -12.33
N GLU A 18 -1.83 15.21 -13.51
CA GLU A 18 -0.75 14.32 -13.93
C GLU A 18 0.58 15.03 -13.72
N ILE A 19 1.40 14.52 -12.80
CA ILE A 19 2.67 15.14 -12.40
C ILE A 19 3.70 15.01 -13.54
N GLY A 20 3.65 13.90 -14.27
CA GLY A 20 4.51 13.67 -15.42
C GLY A 20 4.29 12.31 -16.07
N ARG A 21 4.83 12.17 -17.28
CA ARG A 21 4.92 10.91 -18.01
C ARG A 21 6.24 10.80 -18.76
N PHE A 22 6.71 9.58 -18.99
CA PHE A 22 7.93 9.31 -19.76
C PHE A 22 7.92 7.88 -20.32
N GLY A 23 8.37 7.71 -21.57
CA GLY A 23 8.44 6.41 -22.24
C GLY A 23 7.37 6.22 -23.33
N ASP A 24 7.19 4.96 -23.74
CA ASP A 24 6.26 4.55 -24.81
C ASP A 24 5.22 3.56 -24.23
N PRO A 25 3.93 3.93 -24.16
CA PRO A 25 2.89 3.08 -23.58
C PRO A 25 2.67 1.77 -24.36
N GLN A 26 3.19 1.65 -25.59
CA GLN A 26 3.05 0.46 -26.43
C GLN A 26 4.23 -0.52 -26.33
N LYS A 27 5.30 -0.18 -25.60
CA LYS A 27 6.52 -1.00 -25.57
C LYS A 27 6.97 -1.25 -24.14
N GLY A 28 6.76 -2.46 -23.64
CA GLY A 28 7.25 -2.88 -22.33
C GLY A 28 6.28 -2.59 -21.19
N PRO A 29 6.77 -2.61 -19.94
CA PRO A 29 5.93 -2.47 -18.74
C PRO A 29 5.33 -1.08 -18.58
N THR A 30 4.24 -0.99 -17.82
CA THR A 30 3.62 0.28 -17.43
C THR A 30 3.72 0.48 -15.93
N ILE A 31 4.36 1.56 -15.50
CA ILE A 31 4.44 1.99 -14.11
C ILE A 31 3.49 3.16 -13.89
N VAL A 32 2.63 3.03 -12.90
CA VAL A 32 1.74 4.09 -12.41
C VAL A 32 2.16 4.45 -11.01
N VAL A 33 2.48 5.73 -10.79
CA VAL A 33 2.87 6.23 -9.46
C VAL A 33 1.82 7.22 -8.96
N PHE A 34 1.36 7.03 -7.73
CA PHE A 34 0.53 8.00 -7.03
C PHE A 34 1.38 8.73 -6.01
N ALA A 35 1.19 10.04 -5.92
CA ALA A 35 1.74 10.85 -4.84
C ALA A 35 0.67 11.79 -4.31
N ALA A 36 0.79 12.17 -3.04
CA ALA A 36 -0.16 13.05 -2.36
C ALA A 36 -1.61 12.52 -2.41
N ILE A 37 -1.82 11.21 -2.21
CA ILE A 37 -3.15 10.69 -1.88
C ILE A 37 -3.67 11.37 -0.60
N HIS A 38 -2.77 11.62 0.36
CA HIS A 38 -2.98 12.59 1.42
C HIS A 38 -2.25 13.91 1.08
N GLY A 39 -2.94 15.04 1.21
CA GLY A 39 -2.40 16.33 0.76
C GLY A 39 -1.31 16.93 1.65
N ASN A 40 -1.16 16.48 2.89
CA ASN A 40 -0.08 16.89 3.78
C ASN A 40 1.23 16.11 3.55
N GLU A 41 1.32 15.34 2.46
CA GLU A 41 2.45 14.47 2.13
C GLU A 41 3.09 14.88 0.79
N PRO A 42 3.67 16.08 0.68
CA PRO A 42 4.14 16.62 -0.60
C PRO A 42 5.42 15.93 -1.12
N SER A 43 6.17 15.21 -0.27
CA SER A 43 7.51 14.71 -0.59
C SER A 43 7.58 13.88 -1.87
N GLY A 44 6.58 13.02 -2.12
CA GLY A 44 6.50 12.20 -3.33
C GLY A 44 6.34 13.02 -4.61
N VAL A 45 5.61 14.15 -4.53
CA VAL A 45 5.42 15.06 -5.67
C VAL A 45 6.75 15.72 -6.04
N PHE A 46 7.50 16.22 -5.06
CA PHE A 46 8.81 16.83 -5.28
C PHE A 46 9.81 15.82 -5.87
N ALA A 47 9.84 14.59 -5.33
CA ALA A 47 10.68 13.51 -5.85
C ALA A 47 10.36 13.18 -7.31
N LEU A 48 9.07 13.07 -7.66
CA LEU A 48 8.63 12.81 -9.04
C LEU A 48 9.06 13.93 -9.99
N HIS A 49 8.90 15.20 -9.61
CA HIS A 49 9.38 16.32 -10.43
C HIS A 49 10.87 16.24 -10.71
N GLU A 50 11.68 15.86 -9.72
CA GLU A 50 13.12 15.68 -9.91
C GLU A 50 13.43 14.49 -10.82
N VAL A 51 12.82 13.34 -10.59
CA VAL A 51 13.04 12.14 -11.39
C VAL A 51 12.63 12.36 -12.85
N PHE A 52 11.46 12.96 -13.12
CA PHE A 52 11.07 13.29 -14.50
C PHE A 52 12.00 14.30 -15.16
N SER A 53 12.50 15.28 -14.40
CA SER A 53 13.50 16.23 -14.89
C SER A 53 14.80 15.53 -15.30
N LYS A 54 15.25 14.55 -14.51
CA LYS A 54 16.42 13.70 -14.83
C LYS A 54 16.14 12.78 -16.01
N LEU A 55 15.01 12.08 -16.05
CA LEU A 55 14.59 11.19 -17.15
C LEU A 55 14.59 11.92 -18.51
N LYS A 56 14.04 13.14 -18.57
CA LYS A 56 14.02 13.96 -19.81
C LYS A 56 15.40 14.32 -20.34
N ARG A 57 16.43 14.31 -19.49
CA ARG A 57 17.83 14.58 -19.88
C ARG A 57 18.62 13.31 -20.21
N LEU A 58 18.09 12.14 -19.87
CA LEU A 58 18.76 10.87 -20.18
C LEU A 58 18.66 10.59 -21.68
N THR A 59 19.77 10.10 -22.24
CA THR A 59 19.88 9.69 -23.65
C THR A 59 19.91 8.17 -23.81
N VAL A 60 19.57 7.43 -22.76
CA VAL A 60 19.58 5.96 -22.71
C VAL A 60 18.25 5.39 -23.19
N LEU A 61 18.26 4.12 -23.60
CA LEU A 61 17.05 3.42 -24.00
C LEU A 61 16.15 3.17 -22.78
N PHE A 62 14.92 3.67 -22.83
CA PHE A 62 13.89 3.42 -21.83
C PHE A 62 12.88 2.40 -22.38
N HIS A 63 12.65 1.32 -21.64
CA HIS A 63 11.72 0.25 -22.03
C HIS A 63 10.45 0.28 -21.18
N GLY A 64 9.33 0.72 -21.72
CA GLY A 64 8.08 0.86 -20.97
C GLY A 64 7.58 2.28 -20.97
N ASN A 65 6.68 2.54 -20.03
CA ASN A 65 6.14 3.86 -19.76
C ASN A 65 5.94 4.04 -18.26
N ILE A 66 6.17 5.26 -17.77
CA ILE A 66 5.83 5.67 -16.42
C ILE A 66 4.87 6.86 -16.49
N VAL A 67 3.79 6.80 -15.70
CA VAL A 67 2.84 7.89 -15.51
C VAL A 67 2.71 8.16 -14.02
N ALA A 68 2.79 9.43 -13.62
CA ALA A 68 2.61 9.82 -12.23
C ALA A 68 1.39 10.72 -12.07
N LEU A 69 0.56 10.39 -11.09
CA LEU A 69 -0.70 11.06 -10.79
C LEU A 69 -0.64 11.70 -9.41
N CYS A 70 -1.11 12.94 -9.33
CA CYS A 70 -1.40 13.58 -8.07
C CYS A 70 -2.74 13.04 -7.55
N GLY A 71 -2.74 12.57 -6.30
CA GLY A 71 -3.91 12.01 -5.64
C GLY A 71 -4.97 13.06 -5.31
N ASN A 72 -4.89 13.64 -4.13
CA ASN A 72 -5.82 14.64 -3.65
C ASN A 72 -5.30 16.05 -3.96
N HIS A 73 -5.62 16.56 -5.15
CA HIS A 73 -5.14 17.84 -5.64
C HIS A 73 -5.59 19.02 -4.75
N GLN A 74 -6.85 19.01 -4.31
CA GLN A 74 -7.35 20.05 -3.40
C GLN A 74 -6.70 20.00 -2.01
N ALA A 75 -6.58 18.82 -1.40
CA ALA A 75 -5.96 18.73 -0.07
C ALA A 75 -4.48 19.09 -0.12
N LEU A 76 -3.77 18.71 -1.19
CA LEU A 76 -2.36 19.08 -1.40
C LEU A 76 -2.17 20.59 -1.45
N LYS A 77 -3.03 21.30 -2.19
CA LYS A 77 -3.01 22.77 -2.25
C LYS A 77 -3.15 23.40 -0.86
N ASN A 78 -3.93 22.79 0.02
CA ASN A 78 -4.22 23.30 1.36
C ASN A 78 -3.28 22.74 2.44
N GLY A 79 -2.32 21.86 2.10
CA GLY A 79 -1.45 21.20 3.07
C GLY A 79 -2.21 20.35 4.09
N LYS A 80 -3.40 19.86 3.76
CA LYS A 80 -4.26 19.05 4.64
C LYS A 80 -4.21 17.59 4.22
N ARG A 81 -4.41 16.67 5.17
CA ARG A 81 -4.53 15.24 4.86
C ARG A 81 -5.64 14.98 3.85
N TYR A 82 -6.82 15.52 4.12
CA TYR A 82 -7.99 15.55 3.25
C TYR A 82 -8.87 16.77 3.59
N ILE A 83 -9.88 17.04 2.76
CA ILE A 83 -10.86 18.10 2.92
C ILE A 83 -12.10 17.59 3.67
N ARG A 84 -12.76 16.54 3.14
CA ARG A 84 -13.99 15.96 3.74
C ARG A 84 -13.80 14.52 4.18
N HIS A 85 -13.31 13.67 3.28
CA HIS A 85 -13.12 12.24 3.54
C HIS A 85 -11.69 11.85 3.22
N ASP A 86 -11.15 10.85 3.91
CA ASP A 86 -9.85 10.31 3.55
C ASP A 86 -9.95 9.63 2.16
N LEU A 87 -9.26 10.19 1.15
CA LEU A 87 -9.25 9.65 -0.21
C LEU A 87 -8.77 8.18 -0.23
N ASN A 88 -7.97 7.76 0.73
CA ASN A 88 -7.50 6.38 0.89
C ASN A 88 -8.45 5.52 1.75
N ARG A 89 -9.73 5.90 1.85
CA ARG A 89 -10.79 5.14 2.54
C ARG A 89 -12.10 5.06 1.75
N ILE A 90 -12.18 5.63 0.54
CA ILE A 90 -13.43 5.69 -0.23
C ILE A 90 -13.49 4.73 -1.43
N TRP A 91 -12.51 3.85 -1.64
CA TRP A 91 -12.44 2.91 -2.77
C TRP A 91 -13.25 1.61 -2.58
N GLU A 92 -14.37 1.71 -1.88
CA GLU A 92 -15.30 0.59 -1.66
C GLU A 92 -16.25 0.42 -2.84
N LYS A 93 -16.89 -0.75 -2.93
CA LYS A 93 -17.71 -1.14 -4.08
C LYS A 93 -18.81 -0.13 -4.38
N GLU A 94 -19.47 0.36 -3.34
CA GLU A 94 -20.58 1.32 -3.41
C GLU A 94 -20.16 2.61 -4.14
N ASN A 95 -18.97 3.14 -3.81
CA ASN A 95 -18.43 4.34 -4.45
C ASN A 95 -17.94 4.09 -5.88
N LEU A 96 -17.40 2.90 -6.16
CA LEU A 96 -17.02 2.54 -7.53
C LEU A 96 -18.24 2.33 -8.42
N ASP A 97 -19.30 1.74 -7.90
CA ASP A 97 -20.57 1.56 -8.62
C ASP A 97 -21.23 2.92 -8.88
N ARG A 98 -21.12 3.89 -7.95
CA ARG A 98 -21.50 5.30 -8.19
C ARG A 98 -20.79 5.86 -9.42
N ILE A 99 -19.47 5.69 -9.53
CA ILE A 99 -18.67 6.19 -10.66
C ILE A 99 -19.13 5.56 -11.98
N LYS A 100 -19.32 4.24 -11.99
CA LYS A 100 -19.75 3.50 -13.17
C LYS A 100 -21.15 3.91 -13.63
N ASN A 101 -22.08 4.13 -12.69
CA ASN A 101 -23.47 4.40 -12.99
C ASN A 101 -23.76 5.85 -13.38
N ASN A 102 -22.99 6.82 -12.84
CA ASN A 102 -23.24 8.24 -13.11
C ASN A 102 -22.68 8.71 -14.47
N GLY A 103 -21.86 7.90 -15.14
CA GLY A 103 -21.10 8.34 -16.33
C GLY A 103 -20.25 9.57 -16.02
N ASN A 104 -19.70 10.25 -17.04
CA ASN A 104 -18.90 11.48 -16.86
C ASN A 104 -19.73 12.70 -16.31
N GLY A 105 -20.93 12.47 -15.76
CA GLY A 105 -21.82 13.47 -15.17
C GLY A 105 -21.36 13.88 -13.77
N GLY A 106 -20.48 14.88 -13.75
CA GLY A 106 -19.65 15.29 -12.62
C GLY A 106 -20.31 15.47 -11.25
N VAL A 107 -19.55 15.09 -10.22
CA VAL A 107 -19.66 15.67 -8.89
C VAL A 107 -19.40 17.18 -9.03
N SER A 108 -20.40 18.01 -8.71
CA SER A 108 -20.33 19.47 -8.85
C SER A 108 -19.47 20.17 -7.78
N VAL A 109 -19.01 19.40 -6.79
CA VAL A 109 -18.18 19.89 -5.68
C VAL A 109 -16.78 19.32 -5.82
N ALA A 110 -15.77 20.19 -5.77
CA ALA A 110 -14.36 19.79 -5.71
C ALA A 110 -14.04 19.21 -4.32
N ASP A 111 -14.35 17.92 -4.14
CA ASP A 111 -14.03 17.14 -2.95
C ASP A 111 -13.39 15.79 -3.33
N GLU A 112 -13.11 14.94 -2.33
CA GLU A 112 -12.46 13.65 -2.56
C GLU A 112 -13.22 12.70 -3.49
N MET A 113 -14.54 12.86 -3.65
CA MET A 113 -15.29 12.04 -4.63
C MET A 113 -14.89 12.45 -6.04
N SER A 114 -14.74 13.75 -6.33
CA SER A 114 -14.24 14.22 -7.63
C SER A 114 -12.79 13.79 -7.90
N GLU A 115 -11.95 13.74 -6.85
CA GLU A 115 -10.57 13.26 -6.95
C GLU A 115 -10.53 11.76 -7.27
N GLN A 116 -11.40 10.98 -6.60
CA GLN A 116 -11.58 9.55 -6.85
C GLN A 116 -12.03 9.26 -8.29
N ASP A 117 -13.06 9.96 -8.78
CA ASP A 117 -13.61 9.79 -10.13
C ASP A 117 -12.52 10.00 -11.19
N TYR A 118 -11.72 11.06 -11.05
CA TYR A 118 -10.59 11.32 -11.95
C TYR A 118 -9.55 10.20 -11.92
N ILE A 119 -9.12 9.77 -10.74
CA ILE A 119 -8.11 8.73 -10.60
C ILE A 119 -8.63 7.42 -11.19
N TYR A 120 -9.89 7.06 -10.92
CA TYR A 120 -10.54 5.87 -11.47
C TYR A 120 -10.51 5.87 -12.99
N HIS A 121 -10.98 6.94 -13.64
CA HIS A 121 -10.99 7.02 -15.11
C HIS A 121 -9.59 7.06 -15.71
N ARG A 122 -8.61 7.65 -15.02
CA ARG A 122 -7.21 7.63 -15.48
C ARG A 122 -6.63 6.22 -15.42
N ILE A 123 -6.90 5.48 -14.35
CA ILE A 123 -6.50 4.06 -14.22
C ILE A 123 -7.15 3.23 -15.33
N GLU A 124 -8.44 3.45 -15.57
CA GLU A 124 -9.20 2.77 -16.61
C GLU A 124 -8.61 3.03 -18.01
N ASP A 125 -8.28 4.28 -18.33
CA ASP A 125 -7.60 4.67 -19.58
C ASP A 125 -6.24 3.98 -19.73
N ILE A 126 -5.45 3.93 -18.66
CA ILE A 126 -4.14 3.27 -18.65
C ILE A 126 -4.29 1.78 -18.96
N PHE A 127 -5.24 1.09 -18.32
CA PHE A 127 -5.48 -0.33 -18.62
C PHE A 127 -5.93 -0.59 -20.05
N LYS A 128 -6.72 0.31 -20.64
CA LYS A 128 -7.17 0.19 -22.04
C LYS A 128 -6.03 0.39 -23.03
N ASN A 129 -5.20 1.39 -22.77
CA ASN A 129 -4.33 1.97 -23.80
C ASN A 129 -2.86 1.63 -23.62
N HIS A 130 -2.42 1.10 -22.48
CA HIS A 130 -1.01 0.78 -22.22
C HIS A 130 -0.76 -0.74 -22.12
N LYS A 131 0.51 -1.15 -22.16
CA LYS A 131 0.91 -2.56 -22.13
C LYS A 131 1.27 -3.05 -20.71
N PRO A 132 0.88 -4.30 -20.36
CA PRO A 132 1.38 -4.99 -19.17
C PRO A 132 2.86 -5.39 -19.33
N PRO A 133 3.56 -5.78 -18.24
CA PRO A 133 3.04 -5.86 -16.87
C PRO A 133 2.80 -4.48 -16.25
N PHE A 134 1.77 -4.41 -15.41
CA PHE A 134 1.39 -3.18 -14.72
C PHE A 134 1.96 -3.14 -13.29
N TYR A 135 2.61 -2.03 -12.95
CA TYR A 135 3.15 -1.74 -11.61
C TYR A 135 2.50 -0.49 -11.05
N PHE A 136 2.00 -0.56 -9.83
CA PHE A 136 1.34 0.54 -9.13
C PHE A 136 2.10 0.84 -7.84
N ILE A 137 2.61 2.06 -7.72
CA ILE A 137 3.40 2.51 -6.58
C ILE A 137 2.67 3.66 -5.91
N ASP A 138 2.31 3.52 -4.65
CA ASP A 138 1.65 4.57 -3.87
C ASP A 138 2.64 5.19 -2.87
N LEU A 139 3.02 6.45 -3.09
CA LEU A 139 4.02 7.16 -2.31
C LEU A 139 3.39 7.90 -1.13
N HIS A 140 3.82 7.53 0.07
CA HIS A 140 3.36 8.06 1.35
C HIS A 140 4.53 8.41 2.27
N THR A 141 4.18 9.09 3.34
CA THR A 141 5.04 9.40 4.49
C THR A 141 4.25 9.15 5.77
N THR A 142 4.95 9.05 6.89
CA THR A 142 4.36 8.76 8.19
C THR A 142 4.33 9.99 9.11
N SER A 143 3.39 10.00 10.05
CA SER A 143 3.28 11.05 11.07
C SER A 143 4.32 10.92 12.20
N SER A 144 4.91 9.74 12.37
CA SER A 144 5.98 9.48 13.33
C SER A 144 7.34 9.33 12.65
N ASP A 145 8.41 9.50 13.44
CA ASP A 145 9.76 9.08 13.05
C ASP A 145 9.74 7.62 12.58
N SER A 146 10.17 7.39 11.34
CA SER A 146 10.19 6.08 10.72
C SER A 146 11.37 5.92 9.77
N VAL A 147 11.92 4.72 9.74
CA VAL A 147 12.71 4.26 8.59
C VAL A 147 11.78 4.07 7.39
N PRO A 148 12.27 4.16 6.14
CA PRO A 148 11.46 3.84 4.97
C PRO A 148 11.07 2.35 4.95
N PHE A 149 9.87 2.04 4.47
CA PHE A 149 9.39 0.65 4.35
C PHE A 149 8.36 0.49 3.22
N ILE A 150 8.10 -0.77 2.86
CA ILE A 150 7.12 -1.15 1.85
C ILE A 150 5.93 -1.83 2.52
N THR A 151 4.72 -1.48 2.11
CA THR A 151 3.49 -2.20 2.44
C THR A 151 2.94 -2.86 1.18
N LEU A 152 2.40 -4.08 1.30
CA LEU A 152 1.82 -4.77 0.15
C LEU A 152 0.78 -5.81 0.55
N ASN A 153 -0.13 -6.07 -0.39
CA ASN A 153 -1.02 -7.22 -0.32
C ASN A 153 -0.22 -8.48 -0.55
N ASP A 154 -0.48 -9.49 0.27
CA ASP A 154 0.40 -10.66 0.39
C ASP A 154 0.28 -11.67 -0.76
N THR A 155 0.56 -11.24 -1.99
CA THR A 155 0.70 -12.07 -3.20
C THR A 155 2.16 -12.41 -3.47
N LEU A 156 2.43 -13.56 -4.08
CA LEU A 156 3.81 -13.94 -4.45
C LEU A 156 4.42 -12.97 -5.47
N ARG A 157 3.62 -12.44 -6.40
CA ARG A 157 4.06 -11.42 -7.36
C ARG A 157 4.50 -10.11 -6.68
N ASN A 158 3.70 -9.60 -5.74
CA ASN A 158 4.07 -8.40 -4.97
C ASN A 158 5.29 -8.64 -4.09
N ARG A 159 5.39 -9.81 -3.45
CA ARG A 159 6.58 -10.20 -2.67
C ARG A 159 7.84 -10.19 -3.53
N GLU A 160 7.80 -10.79 -4.72
CA GLU A 160 8.94 -10.86 -5.64
C GLU A 160 9.40 -9.46 -6.06
N PHE A 161 8.46 -8.58 -6.42
CA PHE A 161 8.76 -7.19 -6.75
C PHE A 161 9.38 -6.44 -5.55
N ALA A 162 8.75 -6.49 -4.38
CA ALA A 162 9.22 -5.77 -3.19
C ALA A 162 10.60 -6.22 -2.69
N MET A 163 11.03 -7.45 -3.00
CA MET A 163 12.36 -7.94 -2.61
C MET A 163 13.54 -7.28 -3.35
N HIS A 164 13.28 -6.55 -4.44
CA HIS A 164 14.31 -5.75 -5.14
C HIS A 164 14.79 -4.59 -4.25
N PHE A 165 13.91 -4.06 -3.41
CA PHE A 165 14.21 -2.93 -2.53
C PHE A 165 14.92 -3.41 -1.25
N PRO A 166 15.94 -2.70 -0.75
CA PRO A 166 16.66 -3.07 0.46
C PRO A 166 15.96 -2.59 1.75
N LEU A 167 14.63 -2.78 1.83
CA LEU A 167 13.77 -2.20 2.87
C LEU A 167 12.92 -3.23 3.61
N PRO A 168 12.42 -2.89 4.83
CA PRO A 168 11.48 -3.72 5.54
C PRO A 168 10.17 -3.82 4.75
N ILE A 169 9.55 -4.99 4.79
CA ILE A 169 8.29 -5.25 4.07
C ILE A 169 7.21 -5.61 5.09
N ILE A 170 6.06 -4.93 5.04
CA ILE A 170 4.87 -5.23 5.81
C ILE A 170 3.86 -5.93 4.91
N LEU A 171 3.52 -7.17 5.27
CA LEU A 171 2.52 -7.98 4.58
C LEU A 171 1.17 -7.87 5.26
N GLY A 172 0.10 -7.92 4.46
CA GLY A 172 -1.24 -8.17 4.97
C GLY A 172 -1.97 -6.94 5.48
N ILE A 173 -1.51 -5.73 5.15
CA ILE A 173 -2.14 -4.47 5.58
C ILE A 173 -3.60 -4.37 5.09
N GLU A 174 -3.92 -5.03 3.98
CA GLU A 174 -5.26 -5.10 3.40
C GLU A 174 -6.28 -5.82 4.27
N GLU A 175 -5.86 -6.66 5.23
CA GLU A 175 -6.78 -7.31 6.17
C GLU A 175 -7.23 -6.36 7.28
N PHE A 176 -6.58 -5.20 7.37
CA PHE A 176 -6.78 -4.22 8.43
C PHE A 176 -7.32 -2.90 7.91
N LEU A 177 -7.09 -2.57 6.63
CA LEU A 177 -7.56 -1.33 6.02
C LEU A 177 -8.60 -1.61 4.92
N SER A 178 -9.79 -1.03 5.06
CA SER A 178 -10.84 -1.04 4.03
C SER A 178 -10.83 0.26 3.21
N GLY A 179 -11.37 0.21 2.00
CA GLY A 179 -11.56 1.39 1.15
C GLY A 179 -10.28 2.07 0.63
N THR A 180 -9.10 1.44 0.72
CA THR A 180 -7.86 2.03 0.20
C THR A 180 -7.77 1.96 -1.32
N LEU A 181 -7.08 2.92 -1.95
CA LEU A 181 -6.77 2.88 -3.38
C LEU A 181 -6.05 1.56 -3.72
N MET A 182 -5.09 1.16 -2.88
CA MET A 182 -4.36 -0.10 -3.07
C MET A 182 -5.25 -1.34 -2.95
N SER A 183 -6.31 -1.32 -2.13
CA SER A 183 -7.30 -2.40 -2.09
C SER A 183 -8.00 -2.58 -3.44
N TYR A 184 -8.39 -1.48 -4.09
CA TYR A 184 -8.94 -1.51 -5.45
C TYR A 184 -7.93 -2.01 -6.46
N ILE A 185 -6.73 -1.42 -6.51
CA ILE A 185 -5.69 -1.82 -7.47
C ILE A 185 -5.37 -3.31 -7.36
N ASN A 186 -5.13 -3.81 -6.14
CA ASN A 186 -4.80 -5.22 -5.96
C ASN A 186 -5.98 -6.15 -6.33
N ALA A 187 -7.22 -5.69 -6.22
CA ALA A 187 -8.38 -6.47 -6.65
C ALA A 187 -8.48 -6.59 -8.19
N VAL A 188 -7.90 -5.64 -8.93
CA VAL A 188 -7.73 -5.68 -10.39
C VAL A 188 -6.59 -6.60 -10.82
N GLY A 189 -5.51 -6.67 -10.03
CA GLY A 189 -4.42 -7.64 -10.22
C GLY A 189 -3.06 -7.17 -10.78
N PRO A 190 -2.76 -5.87 -11.00
CA PRO A 190 -1.38 -5.40 -11.15
C PRO A 190 -0.48 -5.78 -9.96
N ILE A 191 0.82 -5.64 -10.16
CA ILE A 191 1.77 -5.60 -9.06
C ILE A 191 1.61 -4.25 -8.37
N ALA A 192 1.39 -4.24 -7.06
CA ALA A 192 1.12 -3.01 -6.31
C ALA A 192 1.82 -2.99 -4.96
N ILE A 193 2.47 -1.86 -4.66
CA ILE A 193 3.11 -1.61 -3.38
C ILE A 193 2.82 -0.18 -2.89
N GLY A 194 2.63 -0.04 -1.59
CA GLY A 194 2.74 1.25 -0.91
C GLY A 194 4.18 1.45 -0.43
N PHE A 195 4.71 2.65 -0.61
CA PHE A 195 6.03 3.03 -0.13
C PHE A 195 5.89 4.16 0.87
N GLU A 196 6.43 3.96 2.06
CA GLU A 196 6.41 4.92 3.17
C GLU A 196 7.81 5.44 3.36
N ALA A 197 8.07 6.71 3.05
CA ALA A 197 9.42 7.24 2.92
C ALA A 197 10.10 7.68 4.22
N GLY A 198 9.37 7.66 5.33
CA GLY A 198 9.77 8.33 6.57
C GLY A 198 8.80 9.44 6.94
N ARG A 199 9.23 10.38 7.78
CA ARG A 199 8.35 11.40 8.36
C ARG A 199 7.97 12.48 7.33
N HIS A 200 6.74 13.02 7.41
CA HIS A 200 6.18 13.96 6.43
C HIS A 200 7.05 15.19 6.11
N ASP A 201 7.70 15.75 7.14
CA ASP A 201 8.47 17.00 7.14
C ASP A 201 10.00 16.78 7.03
N ASP A 202 10.46 15.53 6.98
CA ASP A 202 11.88 15.22 6.87
C ASP A 202 12.36 15.35 5.41
N PRO A 203 13.37 16.20 5.10
CA PRO A 203 13.96 16.26 3.77
C PRO A 203 14.46 14.90 3.26
N ALA A 204 14.88 14.00 4.16
CA ALA A 204 15.29 12.64 3.80
C ALA A 204 14.17 11.84 3.13
N SER A 205 12.89 12.12 3.43
CA SER A 205 11.74 11.47 2.79
C SER A 205 11.70 11.74 1.28
N ILE A 206 12.17 12.89 0.82
CA ILE A 206 12.24 13.22 -0.62
C ILE A 206 13.32 12.38 -1.29
N GLU A 207 14.50 12.30 -0.69
CA GLU A 207 15.61 11.48 -1.19
C GLU A 207 15.26 9.98 -1.19
N ASN A 208 14.51 9.53 -0.19
CA ASN A 208 13.98 8.17 -0.10
C ASN A 208 13.00 7.87 -1.23
N HIS A 209 12.08 8.81 -1.54
CA HIS A 209 11.19 8.69 -2.69
C HIS A 209 11.96 8.67 -4.02
N ILE A 210 12.96 9.54 -4.21
CA ILE A 210 13.80 9.55 -5.41
C ILE A 210 14.50 8.19 -5.57
N SER A 211 15.10 7.69 -4.49
CA SER A 211 15.78 6.40 -4.48
C SER A 211 14.82 5.25 -4.80
N CYS A 212 13.61 5.26 -4.23
CA CYS A 212 12.57 4.28 -4.52
C CYS A 212 12.19 4.30 -6.00
N LEU A 213 11.96 5.48 -6.58
CA LEU A 213 11.54 5.62 -7.97
C LEU A 213 12.58 5.05 -8.93
N TRP A 214 13.87 5.31 -8.71
CA TRP A 214 14.93 4.72 -9.53
C TRP A 214 15.02 3.19 -9.39
N LEU A 215 14.90 2.66 -8.17
CA LEU A 215 14.87 1.21 -7.98
C LEU A 215 13.60 0.56 -8.56
N THR A 216 12.47 1.27 -8.56
CA THR A 216 11.24 0.83 -9.25
C THR A 216 11.47 0.71 -10.76
N LEU A 217 12.11 1.72 -11.38
CA LEU A 217 12.42 1.70 -12.81
C LEU A 217 13.34 0.53 -13.18
N GLU A 218 14.30 0.19 -12.31
CA GLU A 218 15.16 -0.98 -12.49
C GLU A 218 14.40 -2.29 -12.32
N ALA A 219 13.69 -2.44 -11.20
CA ALA A 219 12.97 -3.66 -10.84
C ALA A 219 11.86 -4.01 -11.83
N ALA A 220 11.22 -3.01 -12.44
CA ALA A 220 10.23 -3.20 -13.49
C ALA A 220 10.86 -3.52 -14.86
N GLY A 221 12.17 -3.34 -15.03
CA GLY A 221 12.89 -3.55 -16.29
C GLY A 221 12.83 -2.35 -17.25
N CYS A 222 12.47 -1.15 -16.76
CA CYS A 222 12.44 0.05 -17.60
C CYS A 222 13.81 0.63 -17.91
N LEU A 223 14.74 0.48 -16.97
CA LEU A 223 16.13 0.89 -17.10
C LEU A 223 17.02 -0.22 -16.56
N GLN A 224 18.22 -0.35 -17.12
CA GLN A 224 19.22 -1.22 -16.53
C GLN A 224 19.94 -0.47 -15.40
N LYS A 225 20.46 -1.21 -14.41
CA LYS A 225 21.23 -0.64 -13.30
C LYS A 225 22.33 0.35 -13.77
N ARG A 226 23.02 0.05 -14.88
CA ARG A 226 24.10 0.89 -15.44
C ARG A 226 23.62 2.22 -16.04
N ASP A 227 22.33 2.30 -16.41
CA ASP A 227 21.72 3.46 -17.07
C ASP A 227 21.05 4.40 -16.06
N ILE A 228 21.02 4.02 -14.78
CA ILE A 228 20.46 4.81 -13.69
C ILE A 228 21.54 5.72 -13.10
N PRO A 229 21.32 7.04 -13.06
CA PRO A 229 22.23 7.97 -12.40
C PRO A 229 22.44 7.58 -10.94
N GLU A 230 23.69 7.48 -10.53
CA GLU A 230 24.06 7.29 -9.11
C GLU A 230 23.34 6.09 -8.45
N TYR A 231 23.13 4.98 -9.18
CA TYR A 231 22.38 3.82 -8.67
C TYR A 231 22.83 3.36 -7.28
N ASP A 232 24.15 3.25 -7.07
CA ASP A 232 24.70 2.76 -5.81
C ASP A 232 24.43 3.72 -4.64
N HIS A 233 24.29 5.02 -4.90
CA HIS A 233 23.82 6.00 -3.92
C HIS A 233 22.37 5.74 -3.55
N HIS A 234 21.47 5.58 -4.54
CA HIS A 234 20.05 5.30 -4.29
C HIS A 234 19.83 4.00 -3.49
N TYR A 235 20.55 2.93 -3.86
CA TYR A 235 20.50 1.67 -3.12
C TYR A 235 21.08 1.81 -1.70
N SER A 236 22.20 2.53 -1.56
CA SER A 236 22.84 2.77 -0.25
C SER A 236 21.97 3.63 0.67
N ASN A 237 21.31 4.65 0.12
CA ASN A 237 20.43 5.55 0.87
C ASN A 237 19.31 4.77 1.56
N LEU A 238 18.62 3.90 0.83
CA LEU A 238 17.55 3.08 1.39
C LEU A 238 18.08 1.98 2.34
N SER A 239 19.17 1.31 1.97
CA SER A 239 19.70 0.20 2.77
C SER A 239 20.27 0.63 4.13
N ARG A 240 20.94 1.79 4.20
CA ARG A 240 21.56 2.28 5.45
C ARG A 240 20.54 2.74 6.49
N GLN A 241 19.39 3.22 6.04
CA GLN A 241 18.32 3.65 6.94
C GLN A 241 17.54 2.46 7.53
N SER A 242 17.58 1.31 6.87
CA SER A 242 16.88 0.11 7.33
C SER A 242 17.73 -0.74 8.27
N LEU A 243 17.58 -0.54 9.59
CA LEU A 243 18.13 -1.46 10.61
C LEU A 243 17.63 -2.90 10.46
N ASP A 244 16.47 -3.06 9.81
CA ASP A 244 15.83 -4.33 9.57
C ASP A 244 16.11 -4.92 8.19
N GLY A 245 16.89 -4.24 7.34
CA GLY A 245 17.19 -4.63 5.98
C GLY A 245 15.93 -5.08 5.24
N ARG A 246 15.99 -6.27 4.61
CA ARG A 246 14.86 -6.93 3.92
C ARG A 246 14.04 -7.85 4.82
N LYS A 247 13.88 -7.54 6.10
CA LYS A 247 13.01 -8.33 6.97
C LYS A 247 11.55 -8.10 6.59
N VAL A 248 10.78 -9.17 6.74
CA VAL A 248 9.36 -9.19 6.40
C VAL A 248 8.57 -9.30 7.69
N PHE A 249 7.51 -8.53 7.81
CA PHE A 249 6.65 -8.47 8.98
C PHE A 249 5.19 -8.72 8.59
N GLU A 250 4.43 -9.30 9.51
CA GLU A 250 2.97 -9.38 9.46
C GLU A 250 2.37 -8.47 10.52
N ILE A 251 1.17 -7.96 10.26
CA ILE A 251 0.36 -7.26 11.26
C ILE A 251 -0.39 -8.29 12.10
N ARG A 252 -0.24 -8.21 13.43
CA ARG A 252 -0.90 -9.10 14.39
C ARG A 252 -2.06 -8.44 15.12
N PHE A 253 -1.96 -7.13 15.32
CA PHE A 253 -2.94 -6.34 16.06
C PHE A 253 -3.11 -4.95 15.44
N ARG A 254 -4.35 -4.45 15.48
CA ARG A 254 -4.75 -3.08 15.15
C ARG A 254 -5.58 -2.55 16.31
N TYR A 255 -5.20 -1.40 16.85
CA TYR A 255 -6.06 -0.61 17.71
C TYR A 255 -6.85 0.38 16.85
N LEU A 256 -8.13 0.09 16.63
CA LEU A 256 -9.06 1.02 15.97
C LEU A 256 -9.66 1.92 17.04
N ARG A 257 -9.46 3.24 16.92
CA ARG A 257 -10.14 4.21 17.79
C ARG A 257 -11.51 4.57 17.21
N THR A 258 -12.45 4.95 18.06
CA THR A 258 -13.72 5.54 17.59
C THR A 258 -13.60 7.05 17.43
N GLU A 259 -14.42 7.68 16.59
CA GLU A 259 -14.41 9.14 16.41
C GLU A 259 -14.62 9.92 17.71
N THR A 260 -15.39 9.35 18.64
CA THR A 260 -15.69 9.94 19.96
C THR A 260 -14.67 9.56 21.05
N GLU A 261 -13.66 8.75 20.72
CA GLU A 261 -12.65 8.34 21.69
C GLU A 261 -11.54 9.39 21.77
N GLU A 262 -11.39 9.99 22.95
CA GLU A 262 -10.20 10.77 23.31
C GLU A 262 -9.02 9.81 23.47
N PHE A 263 -8.41 9.44 22.35
CA PHE A 263 -7.22 8.58 22.29
C PHE A 263 -5.96 9.43 22.27
N GLU A 264 -5.04 9.14 23.19
CA GLU A 264 -3.71 9.75 23.24
C GLU A 264 -2.62 8.68 23.20
N MET A 265 -1.81 8.68 22.15
CA MET A 265 -0.62 7.85 22.05
C MET A 265 0.46 8.40 22.98
N LEU A 266 1.07 7.56 23.82
CA LEU A 266 2.20 8.03 24.63
C LEU A 266 3.36 8.46 23.73
N PRO A 267 4.04 9.58 24.04
CA PRO A 267 5.11 10.09 23.20
C PRO A 267 6.34 9.16 23.18
N GLY A 268 7.09 9.21 22.08
CA GLY A 268 8.41 8.59 21.96
C GLY A 268 8.43 7.18 21.36
N PHE A 269 7.29 6.59 21.02
CA PHE A 269 7.28 5.38 20.20
C PHE A 269 7.62 5.69 18.74
N LYS A 270 8.55 4.91 18.19
CA LYS A 270 8.96 4.96 16.77
C LYS A 270 8.50 3.72 16.01
N ASN A 271 8.33 3.84 14.70
CA ASN A 271 8.04 2.67 13.87
C ASN A 271 9.11 1.58 14.04
N PHE A 272 8.67 0.32 14.04
CA PHE A 272 9.48 -0.89 14.25
C PHE A 272 10.13 -1.03 15.64
N GLN A 273 9.83 -0.15 16.60
CA GLN A 273 10.34 -0.24 17.96
C GLN A 273 9.80 -1.48 18.67
N ARG A 274 10.68 -2.26 19.28
CA ARG A 274 10.30 -3.45 20.06
C ARG A 274 9.50 -3.06 21.29
N ILE A 275 8.39 -3.76 21.50
CA ILE A 275 7.54 -3.64 22.68
C ILE A 275 7.36 -5.02 23.33
N LYS A 276 7.18 -5.03 24.65
CA LYS A 276 6.83 -6.24 25.41
C LYS A 276 5.32 -6.23 25.68
N LYS A 277 4.73 -7.41 25.78
CA LYS A 277 3.36 -7.58 26.30
C LYS A 277 3.21 -6.80 27.61
N THR A 278 2.02 -6.21 27.81
CA THR A 278 1.64 -5.34 28.93
C THR A 278 2.37 -4.01 29.04
N LYS A 279 3.21 -3.61 28.07
CA LYS A 279 3.76 -2.26 28.01
C LYS A 279 2.63 -1.25 27.79
N LEU A 280 2.59 -0.18 28.57
CA LEU A 280 1.68 0.94 28.33
C LEU A 280 2.04 1.65 27.02
N LEU A 281 1.06 1.77 26.12
CA LEU A 281 1.24 2.35 24.78
C LEU A 281 0.48 3.66 24.61
N ALA A 282 -0.77 3.70 25.07
CA ALA A 282 -1.67 4.84 24.89
C ALA A 282 -2.64 4.94 26.07
N ARG A 283 -3.42 6.01 26.11
CA ARG A 283 -4.49 6.23 27.07
C ARG A 283 -5.76 6.67 26.37
N ASN A 284 -6.90 6.35 26.99
CA ASN A 284 -8.19 6.93 26.68
C ASN A 284 -9.01 7.13 27.96
N PHE A 285 -10.26 7.58 27.84
CA PHE A 285 -11.15 7.77 28.99
C PHE A 285 -11.45 6.49 29.79
N LYS A 286 -11.28 5.30 29.19
CA LYS A 286 -11.44 4.00 29.87
C LYS A 286 -10.18 3.57 30.62
N GLY A 287 -9.07 4.29 30.44
CA GLY A 287 -7.81 4.09 31.13
C GLY A 287 -6.64 3.74 30.21
N ASP A 288 -5.71 2.97 30.76
CA ASP A 288 -4.44 2.60 30.14
C ASP A 288 -4.64 1.53 29.04
N ILE A 289 -4.10 1.79 27.84
CA ILE A 289 -4.08 0.85 26.72
C ILE A 289 -2.71 0.16 26.68
N LEU A 290 -2.70 -1.13 27.03
CA LEU A 290 -1.50 -1.94 27.10
C LEU A 290 -1.29 -2.79 25.84
N ALA A 291 -0.03 -3.09 25.54
CA ALA A 291 0.34 -4.03 24.48
C ALA A 291 -0.26 -5.42 24.75
N SER A 292 -1.12 -5.90 23.84
CA SER A 292 -1.77 -7.21 23.93
C SER A 292 -0.78 -8.37 23.77
N GLU A 293 0.33 -8.14 23.06
CA GLU A 293 1.42 -9.08 22.83
C GLU A 293 2.79 -8.39 22.71
N SER A 294 3.85 -9.18 22.77
CA SER A 294 5.20 -8.70 22.44
C SER A 294 5.38 -8.67 20.93
N GLY A 295 6.01 -7.62 20.42
CA GLY A 295 6.19 -7.43 18.99
C GLY A 295 6.94 -6.15 18.72
N ARG A 296 6.61 -5.49 17.61
CA ARG A 296 7.05 -4.13 17.34
C ARG A 296 5.86 -3.22 17.15
N ILE A 297 5.91 -2.04 17.72
CA ILE A 297 4.90 -1.02 17.46
C ILE A 297 5.06 -0.48 16.05
N PHE A 298 3.95 -0.18 15.41
CA PHE A 298 3.87 0.22 14.02
C PHE A 298 2.74 1.22 13.81
N LEU A 299 2.98 2.22 12.96
CA LEU A 299 2.17 3.40 12.69
C LEU A 299 1.48 3.97 13.95
N PRO A 300 2.25 4.39 14.98
CA PRO A 300 1.66 5.06 16.14
C PRO A 300 1.07 6.42 15.72
N LEU A 301 -0.17 6.68 16.12
CA LEU A 301 -0.91 7.88 15.76
C LEU A 301 -0.53 9.08 16.64
N TYR A 302 0.23 10.02 16.07
CA TYR A 302 0.55 11.30 16.72
C TYR A 302 -0.12 12.52 16.07
N GLN A 303 -0.87 12.30 14.99
CA GLN A 303 -1.66 13.34 14.36
C GLN A 303 -3.11 13.28 14.87
N ASN A 304 -3.84 14.38 14.71
CA ASN A 304 -5.23 14.47 15.18
C ASN A 304 -6.23 13.73 14.27
N LEU A 305 -5.84 13.41 13.03
CA LEU A 305 -6.71 12.82 12.01
C LEU A 305 -6.40 11.33 11.78
N GLY A 306 -7.46 10.55 11.54
CA GLY A 306 -7.38 9.10 11.27
C GLY A 306 -7.91 8.23 12.40
N ASP A 307 -8.27 6.99 12.07
CA ASP A 307 -8.96 6.06 13.00
C ASP A 307 -8.02 4.97 13.54
N ASP A 308 -6.81 4.90 13.00
CA ASP A 308 -5.81 3.89 13.31
C ASP A 308 -4.89 4.38 14.44
N GLY A 309 -5.12 3.92 15.68
CA GLY A 309 -4.33 4.35 16.84
C GLY A 309 -2.89 3.82 16.81
N PHE A 310 -2.74 2.50 16.66
CA PHE A 310 -1.44 1.84 16.42
C PHE A 310 -1.64 0.40 15.96
N PHE A 311 -0.55 -0.21 15.49
CA PHE A 311 -0.47 -1.62 15.15
C PHE A 311 0.65 -2.31 15.92
N ILE A 312 0.54 -3.64 16.04
CA ILE A 312 1.64 -4.49 16.49
C ILE A 312 2.01 -5.45 15.36
N ILE A 313 3.29 -5.44 14.98
CA ILE A 313 3.83 -6.29 13.92
C ILE A 313 4.81 -7.32 14.46
N ARG A 314 4.93 -8.45 13.74
CA ARG A 314 5.83 -9.56 14.06
C ARG A 314 6.68 -9.93 12.85
N GLU A 315 7.95 -10.21 13.07
CA GLU A 315 8.86 -10.67 12.01
C GLU A 315 8.49 -12.08 11.53
N ILE A 316 8.34 -12.25 10.22
CA ILE A 316 8.17 -13.53 9.57
C ILE A 316 9.54 -14.06 9.16
N LYS A 317 9.91 -15.23 9.69
CA LYS A 317 11.18 -15.87 9.35
C LYS A 317 11.20 -16.28 7.88
N LYS A 318 12.36 -16.12 7.22
CA LYS A 318 12.60 -16.50 5.81
C LYS A 318 12.17 -17.94 5.48
N PHE A 319 12.32 -18.86 6.44
CA PHE A 319 11.85 -20.24 6.30
C PHE A 319 10.36 -20.32 5.96
N TRP A 320 9.51 -19.61 6.73
CA TRP A 320 8.07 -19.61 6.52
C TRP A 320 7.65 -18.95 5.21
N LEU A 321 8.38 -17.91 4.77
CA LEU A 321 8.16 -17.32 3.44
C LEU A 321 8.41 -18.33 2.31
N LYS A 322 9.49 -19.13 2.41
CA LYS A 322 9.80 -20.18 1.44
C LYS A 322 8.77 -21.32 1.46
N VAL A 323 8.36 -21.75 2.65
CA VAL A 323 7.30 -22.77 2.81
C VAL A 323 5.99 -22.27 2.19
N SER A 324 5.56 -21.06 2.56
CA SER A 324 4.38 -20.41 1.99
C SER A 324 4.44 -20.34 0.46
N ALA A 325 5.57 -19.89 -0.11
CA ALA A 325 5.72 -19.78 -1.55
C ALA A 325 5.62 -21.14 -2.26
N ARG A 326 6.19 -22.21 -1.70
CA ARG A 326 6.07 -23.56 -2.25
C ARG A 326 4.63 -24.05 -2.19
N LEU A 327 3.98 -23.96 -1.02
CA LEU A 327 2.61 -24.43 -0.85
C LEU A 327 1.62 -23.74 -1.80
N ARG A 328 1.77 -22.42 -2.00
CA ARG A 328 0.94 -21.63 -2.93
C ARG A 328 1.16 -22.02 -4.40
N ARG A 329 2.41 -22.27 -4.80
CA ARG A 329 2.75 -22.70 -6.17
C ARG A 329 2.25 -24.11 -6.50
N TYR A 330 2.23 -25.01 -5.53
CA TYR A 330 1.70 -26.38 -5.68
C TYR A 330 0.20 -26.49 -5.42
N ASP A 331 -0.50 -25.36 -5.23
CA ASP A 331 -1.92 -25.31 -4.96
C ASP A 331 -2.37 -26.25 -3.81
N ALA A 332 -1.66 -26.20 -2.69
CA ALA A 332 -1.89 -27.08 -1.54
C ALA A 332 -3.17 -26.75 -0.74
N GLU A 333 -4.21 -26.24 -1.39
CA GLU A 333 -5.53 -25.91 -0.81
C GLU A 333 -6.18 -27.14 -0.15
N TRP A 334 -5.88 -28.35 -0.64
CA TRP A 334 -6.37 -29.61 -0.07
C TRP A 334 -6.07 -29.77 1.42
N LEU A 335 -5.00 -29.14 1.94
CA LEU A 335 -4.66 -29.13 3.36
C LEU A 335 -5.74 -28.49 4.23
N LEU A 336 -6.51 -27.54 3.69
CA LEU A 336 -7.60 -26.88 4.41
C LEU A 336 -8.82 -27.80 4.54
N LYS A 337 -9.06 -28.66 3.55
CA LYS A 337 -10.25 -29.53 3.46
C LYS A 337 -10.24 -30.66 4.50
N VAL A 338 -9.07 -31.03 4.99
CA VAL A 338 -8.90 -32.12 5.98
C VAL A 338 -8.93 -31.62 7.43
N LEU A 339 -8.96 -30.30 7.66
CA LEU A 339 -8.89 -29.74 9.00
C LEU A 339 -10.28 -29.62 9.64
N PRO A 340 -10.41 -29.99 10.92
CA PRO A 340 -11.69 -29.92 11.62
C PRO A 340 -12.14 -28.47 11.78
N GLY A 341 -13.42 -28.21 11.52
CA GLY A 341 -14.04 -26.89 11.65
C GLY A 341 -13.72 -25.92 10.51
N ILE A 342 -13.19 -26.41 9.38
CA ILE A 342 -13.06 -25.65 8.13
C ILE A 342 -14.07 -26.17 7.10
N GLU A 343 -14.86 -25.27 6.54
CA GLU A 343 -15.86 -25.58 5.52
C GLU A 343 -15.84 -24.53 4.41
N HIS A 344 -16.23 -24.91 3.19
CA HIS A 344 -16.46 -23.93 2.14
C HIS A 344 -17.64 -23.03 2.49
N HIS A 345 -17.56 -21.77 2.07
CA HIS A 345 -18.70 -20.87 2.13
C HIS A 345 -19.73 -21.29 1.08
N HIS A 346 -20.97 -21.48 1.53
CA HIS A 346 -22.09 -21.93 0.68
C HIS A 346 -22.29 -21.14 -0.62
N CYS A 347 -22.06 -19.81 -0.61
CA CYS A 347 -22.27 -18.94 -1.77
C CYS A 347 -20.98 -18.53 -2.52
N ASP A 348 -19.79 -18.89 -2.02
CA ASP A 348 -18.52 -18.51 -2.67
C ASP A 348 -17.51 -19.65 -2.54
N LYS A 349 -17.24 -20.31 -3.67
CA LYS A 349 -16.31 -21.45 -3.75
C LYS A 349 -14.87 -21.08 -3.38
N HIS A 350 -14.50 -19.81 -3.48
CA HIS A 350 -13.18 -19.30 -3.12
C HIS A 350 -13.07 -18.83 -1.68
N CYS A 351 -14.16 -18.95 -0.91
CA CYS A 351 -14.23 -18.57 0.48
C CYS A 351 -14.37 -19.80 1.38
N PHE A 352 -13.63 -19.79 2.49
CA PHE A 352 -13.73 -20.78 3.56
C PHE A 352 -14.20 -20.08 4.84
N LYS A 353 -15.00 -20.78 5.64
CA LYS A 353 -15.31 -20.41 7.02
C LYS A 353 -14.57 -21.35 7.97
N ALA A 354 -13.98 -20.81 9.02
CA ALA A 354 -13.27 -21.54 10.05
C ALA A 354 -13.86 -21.24 11.44
N SER A 355 -14.28 -22.28 12.17
CA SER A 355 -14.91 -22.16 13.48
C SER A 355 -13.93 -21.67 14.55
N LYS A 356 -14.22 -20.56 15.24
CA LYS A 356 -13.39 -20.03 16.33
C LYS A 356 -13.25 -20.97 17.52
N LYS A 357 -14.21 -21.89 17.70
CA LYS A 357 -14.24 -22.87 18.80
C LYS A 357 -13.37 -24.10 18.52
N ILE A 358 -13.35 -24.54 17.26
CA ILE A 358 -12.72 -25.80 16.84
C ILE A 358 -11.37 -25.53 16.18
N ALA A 359 -11.30 -24.51 15.33
CA ALA A 359 -10.06 -24.08 14.70
C ALA A 359 -9.17 -23.39 15.74
N ARG A 360 -8.10 -24.10 16.16
CA ARG A 360 -7.08 -23.53 17.05
C ARG A 360 -6.40 -22.33 16.39
N TRP A 361 -5.69 -21.53 17.18
CA TRP A 361 -4.95 -20.34 16.73
C TRP A 361 -4.07 -20.55 15.48
N LEU A 362 -3.53 -21.76 15.28
CA LEU A 362 -2.72 -22.14 14.12
C LEU A 362 -3.47 -22.10 12.78
N VAL A 363 -4.80 -22.16 12.78
CA VAL A 363 -5.59 -22.21 11.53
C VAL A 363 -5.49 -20.90 10.76
N VAL A 364 -5.48 -19.75 11.46
CA VAL A 364 -5.30 -18.44 10.82
C VAL A 364 -3.94 -18.37 10.13
N ASP A 365 -2.88 -18.74 10.84
CA ASP A 365 -1.52 -18.76 10.31
C ASP A 365 -1.39 -19.72 9.11
N LEU A 366 -2.11 -20.86 9.11
CA LEU A 366 -2.14 -21.78 7.97
C LEU A 366 -2.85 -21.18 6.75
N PHE A 367 -4.00 -20.52 6.92
CA PHE A 367 -4.67 -19.81 5.84
C PHE A 367 -3.72 -18.77 5.21
N HIS A 368 -3.02 -17.98 6.04
CA HIS A 368 -2.02 -17.03 5.57
C HIS A 368 -0.87 -17.72 4.83
N LEU A 369 -0.35 -18.85 5.31
CA LEU A 369 0.68 -19.63 4.61
C LEU A 369 0.22 -20.04 3.20
N LEU A 370 -1.04 -20.45 3.06
CA LEU A 370 -1.66 -20.89 1.81
C LEU A 370 -2.18 -19.75 0.91
N GLY A 371 -1.97 -18.49 1.29
CA GLY A 371 -2.32 -17.34 0.45
C GLY A 371 -3.77 -16.89 0.57
N TYR A 372 -4.44 -17.26 1.65
CA TYR A 372 -5.75 -16.74 2.00
C TYR A 372 -5.62 -15.50 2.86
N ARG A 373 -6.50 -14.54 2.63
CA ARG A 373 -6.68 -13.36 3.48
C ARG A 373 -7.93 -13.52 4.33
N ARG A 374 -7.93 -12.99 5.55
CA ARG A 374 -9.16 -12.87 6.33
C ARG A 374 -10.02 -11.73 5.77
N LEU A 375 -11.29 -12.01 5.51
CA LEU A 375 -12.26 -11.00 5.07
C LEU A 375 -12.92 -10.32 6.26
N TYR A 376 -13.59 -11.10 7.10
CA TYR A 376 -14.24 -10.63 8.31
C TYR A 376 -14.34 -11.77 9.32
N SER A 377 -14.80 -11.43 10.53
CA SER A 377 -15.01 -12.39 11.60
C SER A 377 -16.40 -12.20 12.19
N SER A 378 -17.18 -13.27 12.30
CA SER A 378 -18.41 -13.27 13.09
C SER A 378 -18.11 -13.64 14.55
N ALA A 379 -19.13 -13.71 15.41
CA ALA A 379 -18.97 -14.18 16.78
C ALA A 379 -18.38 -15.61 16.84
N THR A 380 -18.70 -16.45 15.85
CA THR A 380 -18.40 -17.89 15.88
C THR A 380 -17.39 -18.34 14.83
N HIS A 381 -17.17 -17.58 13.76
CA HIS A 381 -16.34 -18.00 12.62
C HIS A 381 -15.41 -16.89 12.12
N HIS A 382 -14.31 -17.29 11.52
CA HIS A 382 -13.48 -16.46 10.64
C HIS A 382 -13.77 -16.82 9.18
N TYR A 383 -13.80 -15.82 8.30
CA TYR A 383 -14.03 -16.01 6.87
C TYR A 383 -12.77 -15.65 6.10
N PHE A 384 -12.33 -16.54 5.23
CA PHE A 384 -11.08 -16.45 4.50
C PHE A 384 -11.34 -16.58 3.01
N ARG A 385 -10.68 -15.75 2.21
CA ARG A 385 -10.74 -15.83 0.75
C ARG A 385 -9.35 -15.90 0.18
N ARG A 386 -9.17 -16.73 -0.85
CA ARG A 386 -7.89 -16.82 -1.55
C ARG A 386 -7.56 -15.48 -2.21
N ARG A 387 -6.33 -15.01 -2.06
CA ARG A 387 -5.87 -13.81 -2.79
C ARG A 387 -5.90 -14.08 -4.28
N ARG A 388 -6.59 -13.22 -5.04
CA ARG A 388 -6.61 -13.29 -6.51
C ARG A 388 -5.21 -12.94 -7.03
N PHE A 389 -4.88 -13.48 -8.20
CA PHE A 389 -3.65 -13.11 -8.93
C PHE A 389 -2.36 -13.31 -8.12
N ASP A 390 -2.35 -14.31 -7.23
CA ASP A 390 -1.24 -14.56 -6.30
C ASP A 390 0.07 -14.88 -7.03
N THR A 391 0.02 -15.82 -7.97
CA THR A 391 1.18 -16.31 -8.73
C THR A 391 1.15 -15.95 -10.21
N LYS A 392 -0.03 -15.63 -10.75
CA LYS A 392 -0.24 -15.36 -12.17
C LYS A 392 -0.84 -13.98 -12.35
N GLU A 393 -0.40 -13.29 -13.39
CA GLU A 393 -1.02 -12.04 -13.83
C GLU A 393 -2.45 -12.32 -14.34
N PRO A 394 -3.42 -11.43 -14.06
CA PRO A 394 -4.71 -11.49 -14.75
C PRO A 394 -4.52 -11.50 -16.27
N GLU A 395 -5.29 -12.33 -16.96
CA GLU A 395 -5.60 -12.10 -18.38
C GLU A 395 -6.57 -10.92 -18.43
N ILE A 396 -6.06 -9.68 -18.31
CA ILE A 396 -6.91 -8.49 -18.21
C ILE A 396 -7.66 -8.33 -19.53
N SER A 397 -8.94 -8.71 -19.54
CA SER A 397 -9.90 -8.15 -20.50
C SER A 397 -10.51 -6.90 -19.86
N TYR A 398 -10.71 -5.85 -20.66
CA TYR A 398 -11.33 -4.60 -20.17
C TYR A 398 -12.70 -4.83 -19.49
N GLN A 399 -13.40 -5.92 -19.81
CA GLN A 399 -14.67 -6.29 -19.20
C GLN A 399 -14.55 -6.70 -17.72
N ASP A 400 -13.36 -7.06 -17.24
CA ASP A 400 -13.16 -7.52 -15.86
C ASP A 400 -13.07 -6.39 -14.83
N LEU A 401 -12.76 -5.15 -15.24
CA LEU A 401 -12.69 -3.98 -14.35
C LEU A 401 -14.06 -3.62 -13.75
N THR A 402 -15.14 -3.92 -14.46
CA THR A 402 -16.50 -3.53 -14.06
C THR A 402 -17.15 -4.50 -13.07
N GLN A 403 -16.66 -5.74 -12.97
CA GLN A 403 -17.25 -6.81 -12.15
C GLN A 403 -16.50 -7.14 -10.84
N ILE A 404 -15.51 -6.32 -10.45
CA ILE A 404 -14.70 -6.58 -9.26
C ILE A 404 -15.53 -6.31 -7.99
N ASN A 405 -15.92 -7.37 -7.30
CA ASN A 405 -16.35 -7.31 -5.90
C ASN A 405 -15.10 -7.18 -5.01
N ILE A 406 -14.82 -5.96 -4.52
CA ILE A 406 -13.71 -5.62 -3.61
C ILE A 406 -13.97 -6.17 -2.21
#